data_AF-A0A742HB77-F1
#
_entry.id   AF-A0A742HB77-F1
#
_cell.length_a   1.000
_cell.length_b   1.000
_cell.length_c   1.000
_cell.angle_alpha   90.00
_cell.angle_beta   90.00
_cell.angle_gamma   90.00
#
_symmetry.space_group_name_H-M   'P 1'
#
loop_
_entity.id
_entity.type
_entity.pdbx_description
1 polymer ?
#
loop_
_entity_poly.entity_id
_entity_poly.type
_entity_poly.pdbx_seq_one_letter_code
_entity_poly.pdbx_strand_id
1 'polypeptide(L)'
;RQRQFDEWSRKWVTVTRLKETRLWTDGAIRRWLGEPQQQGKYKVFPVEAVLAAEKLNEFQLWLKPRLEKKRAQHHHFLIPFL
;
A
#
# COMPACT_ATOMS: atom_id res chain seq x y z
N ARG A 1 -21.14 6.11 -10.51
CA ARG A 1 -19.73 6.57 -10.61
C ARG A 1 -19.02 6.49 -9.25
N GLN A 2 -19.39 7.27 -8.22
CA GLN A 2 -18.72 7.19 -6.91
C GLN A 2 -18.83 5.78 -6.27
N ARG A 3 -20.04 5.22 -6.17
CA ARG A 3 -20.27 3.89 -5.58
C ARG A 3 -19.46 2.76 -6.25
N GLN A 4 -19.40 2.76 -7.59
CA GLN A 4 -18.62 1.78 -8.35
C GLN A 4 -17.12 1.91 -8.10
N PHE A 5 -16.63 3.16 -7.95
CA PHE A 5 -15.24 3.38 -7.59
C PHE A 5 -14.95 2.94 -6.15
N ASP A 6 -15.87 3.22 -5.21
CA ASP A 6 -15.71 2.83 -3.82
C ASP A 6 -15.67 1.29 -3.69
N GLU A 7 -16.60 0.59 -4.34
CA GLU A 7 -16.62 -0.89 -4.42
C GLU A 7 -15.37 -1.46 -5.06
N TRP A 8 -14.88 -0.82 -6.13
CA TRP A 8 -13.63 -1.21 -6.77
C TRP A 8 -12.42 -1.00 -5.84
N SER A 9 -12.39 0.13 -5.11
CA SER A 9 -11.29 0.50 -4.21
C SER A 9 -11.19 -0.37 -2.96
N ARG A 10 -12.28 -1.08 -2.60
CA ARG A 10 -12.28 -2.11 -1.55
C ARG A 10 -11.57 -3.39 -1.98
N LYS A 11 -11.52 -3.66 -3.28
CA LYS A 11 -10.89 -4.86 -3.84
C LYS A 11 -9.47 -4.58 -4.34
N TRP A 12 -9.23 -3.37 -4.81
CA TRP A 12 -8.00 -2.99 -5.50
C TRP A 12 -7.36 -1.75 -4.92
N VAL A 13 -6.04 -1.79 -4.79
CA VAL A 13 -5.21 -0.63 -4.44
C VAL A 13 -4.21 -0.36 -5.54
N THR A 14 -4.08 0.90 -5.95
CA THR A 14 -3.13 1.31 -6.99
C THR A 14 -1.72 1.36 -6.45
N VAL A 15 -0.73 1.09 -7.32
CA VAL A 15 0.70 1.25 -7.01
C VAL A 15 1.00 2.66 -6.46
N THR A 16 0.40 3.69 -7.06
CA THR A 16 0.55 5.08 -6.60
C THR A 16 0.07 5.26 -5.16
N ARG A 17 -1.12 4.73 -4.82
CA ARG A 17 -1.67 4.84 -3.47
C ARG A 17 -0.82 4.12 -2.43
N LEU A 18 -0.22 2.98 -2.77
CA LEU A 18 0.74 2.28 -1.90
C LEU A 18 1.96 3.15 -1.56
N LYS A 19 2.52 3.82 -2.57
CA LYS A 19 3.70 4.67 -2.37
C LYS A 19 3.39 5.92 -1.55
N GLU A 20 2.30 6.61 -1.90
CA GLU A 20 1.94 7.90 -1.29
C GLU A 20 1.45 7.76 0.15
N THR A 21 0.60 6.75 0.41
CA THR A 21 -0.13 6.66 1.68
C THR A 21 0.42 5.60 2.64
N ARG A 22 1.15 4.61 2.13
CA ARG A 22 1.63 3.46 2.92
C ARG A 22 3.16 3.33 2.93
N LEU A 23 3.88 4.29 2.35
CA LEU A 23 5.36 4.35 2.33
C LEU A 23 6.05 3.18 1.60
N TRP A 24 5.32 2.49 0.73
CA TRP A 24 5.88 1.43 -0.11
C TRP A 24 6.89 2.00 -1.11
N THR A 25 7.93 1.23 -1.43
CA THR A 25 8.89 1.54 -2.50
C THR A 25 8.75 0.54 -3.64
N ASP A 26 9.27 0.86 -4.81
CA ASP A 26 9.32 -0.09 -5.94
C ASP A 26 10.00 -1.41 -5.56
N GLY A 27 11.08 -1.35 -4.78
CA GLY A 27 11.76 -2.55 -4.27
C GLY A 27 10.88 -3.37 -3.33
N ALA A 28 10.14 -2.71 -2.43
CA ALA A 28 9.20 -3.39 -1.53
C ALA A 28 8.05 -4.05 -2.29
N ILE A 29 7.48 -3.33 -3.26
CA ILE A 29 6.41 -3.85 -4.12
C ILE A 29 6.87 -5.13 -4.82
N ARG A 30 8.03 -5.10 -5.48
CA ARG A 30 8.59 -6.28 -6.17
C ARG A 30 8.87 -7.43 -5.20
N ARG A 31 9.38 -7.13 -4.00
CA ARG A 31 9.76 -8.15 -3.00
C ARG A 31 8.57 -8.87 -2.40
N TRP A 32 7.52 -8.13 -1.99
CA TRP A 32 6.40 -8.70 -1.23
C TRP A 32 5.13 -8.93 -2.04
N LEU A 33 4.92 -8.19 -3.14
CA LEU A 33 3.72 -8.30 -3.98
C LEU A 33 4.01 -8.80 -5.40
N GLY A 34 5.27 -8.76 -5.84
CA GLY A 34 5.66 -9.15 -7.20
C GLY A 34 5.21 -8.13 -8.23
N GLU A 35 4.57 -8.60 -9.31
CA GLU A 35 4.12 -7.76 -10.41
C GLU A 35 2.67 -7.29 -10.24
N PRO A 36 2.38 -5.99 -10.51
CA PRO A 36 1.03 -5.47 -10.41
C PRO A 36 0.15 -5.97 -11.56
N GLN A 37 -1.14 -6.10 -11.30
CA GLN A 37 -2.14 -6.35 -12.32
C GLN A 37 -2.53 -5.06 -13.04
N GLN A 38 -2.88 -5.17 -14.32
CA GLN A 38 -3.39 -4.05 -15.12
C GLN A 38 -4.92 -4.02 -15.05
N GLN A 39 -5.49 -2.94 -14.49
CA GLN A 39 -6.94 -2.68 -14.46
C GLN A 39 -7.22 -1.34 -15.16
N GLY A 40 -7.68 -1.41 -16.41
CA GLY A 40 -7.81 -0.25 -17.28
C GLY A 40 -6.48 0.47 -17.45
N LYS A 41 -6.40 1.73 -17.01
CA LYS A 41 -5.16 2.53 -17.04
C LYS A 41 -4.27 2.37 -15.79
N TYR A 42 -4.71 1.62 -14.78
CA TYR A 42 -4.03 1.55 -13.49
C TYR A 42 -3.29 0.24 -13.30
N LYS A 43 -2.12 0.33 -12.65
CA LYS A 43 -1.41 -0.80 -12.06
C LYS A 43 -1.88 -0.98 -10.62
N VAL A 44 -2.37 -2.16 -10.29
CA VAL A 44 -3.05 -2.43 -9.02
C VAL A 44 -2.64 -3.75 -8.39
N PHE A 45 -2.88 -3.86 -7.09
CA PHE A 45 -2.82 -5.10 -6.33
C PHE A 45 -4.16 -5.36 -5.64
N PRO A 46 -4.52 -6.64 -5.41
CA PRO A 46 -5.61 -6.98 -4.51
C PRO A 46 -5.33 -6.44 -3.11
N VAL A 47 -6.34 -5.85 -2.47
CA VAL A 47 -6.22 -5.35 -1.09
C VAL A 47 -5.81 -6.46 -0.13
N GLU A 48 -6.35 -7.66 -0.31
CA GLU A 48 -6.01 -8.84 0.49
C GLU A 48 -4.51 -9.21 0.44
N ALA A 49 -3.88 -9.11 -0.74
CA ALA A 49 -2.46 -9.40 -0.91
C ALA A 49 -1.59 -8.37 -0.18
N VAL A 50 -2.00 -7.09 -0.22
CA VAL A 50 -1.33 -6.01 0.51
C VAL A 50 -1.46 -6.21 2.02
N LEU A 51 -2.66 -6.52 2.51
CA LEU A 51 -2.89 -6.80 3.92
C LEU A 51 -2.11 -8.05 4.39
N ALA A 52 -2.01 -9.09 3.56
CA ALA A 52 -1.20 -10.26 3.86
C ALA A 52 0.29 -9.91 3.99
N ALA A 53 0.82 -9.12 3.05
CA ALA A 53 2.20 -8.65 3.11
C ALA A 53 2.48 -7.80 4.36
N GLU A 54 1.57 -6.90 4.73
CA GLU A 54 1.73 -6.02 5.90
C GLU A 54 1.64 -6.73 7.25
N LYS A 55 1.02 -7.93 7.27
CA LYS A 55 1.00 -8.81 8.44
C LYS A 55 2.31 -9.57 8.65
N LEU A 56 3.19 -9.62 7.65
CA LEU A 56 4.47 -10.31 7.79
C LEU A 56 5.39 -9.56 8.76
N ASN A 57 5.95 -10.27 9.72
CA ASN A 57 6.90 -9.69 10.69
C ASN A 57 8.07 -8.99 9.98
N GLU A 58 8.61 -9.59 8.93
CA GLU A 58 9.69 -9.00 8.15
C GLU A 58 9.28 -7.65 7.52
N PHE A 59 8.06 -7.57 7.00
CA PHE A 59 7.55 -6.34 6.42
C PHE A 59 7.39 -5.26 7.50
N GLN A 60 6.85 -5.63 8.67
CA GLN A 60 6.68 -4.70 9.78
C GLN A 60 8.02 -4.15 10.29
N LEU A 61 9.03 -5.01 10.40
CA LEU A 61 10.40 -4.61 10.75
C LEU A 61 11.00 -3.67 9.71
N TRP A 62 10.76 -3.93 8.42
CA TRP A 62 11.18 -3.05 7.33
C TRP A 62 10.45 -1.70 7.35
N LEU A 63 9.15 -1.68 7.64
CA LEU A 63 8.32 -0.49 7.63
C LEU A 63 8.56 0.41 8.85
N LYS A 64 8.83 -0.17 10.02
CA LYS A 64 9.01 0.54 11.30
C LYS A 64 9.94 1.77 11.22
N PRO A 65 11.21 1.66 10.77
CA PRO A 65 12.11 2.82 10.70
C PRO A 65 11.62 3.90 9.71
N ARG A 66 10.86 3.51 8.67
CA ARG A 66 10.28 4.45 7.70
C ARG A 66 9.12 5.23 8.32
N LEU A 67 8.29 4.55 9.11
CA LEU A 67 7.21 5.17 9.87
C LEU A 67 7.73 6.14 10.91
N GLU A 68 8.77 5.75 11.66
CA GLU A 68 9.43 6.61 12.65
C GLU A 68 9.98 7.88 11.98
N LYS A 69 10.68 7.75 10.85
CA LYS A 69 11.17 8.89 10.06
C LYS A 69 10.04 9.78 9.55
N LYS A 70 8.95 9.20 9.04
CA LYS A 70 7.81 9.97 8.53
C LYS A 70 7.09 10.70 9.67
N ARG A 71 6.94 10.07 10.83
CA ARG A 71 6.33 10.66 12.03
C ARG A 71 7.18 11.76 12.64
N ALA A 72 8.51 11.64 12.61
CA ALA A 72 9.42 12.71 13.04
C ALA A 72 9.24 13.99 12.20
N GLN A 73 8.89 13.86 10.91
CA GLN A 73 8.59 14.99 10.03
C GLN A 73 7.13 15.46 10.12
N HIS A 74 6.21 14.51 10.35
CA HIS A 74 4.78 14.74 10.40
C HIS A 74 4.19 13.98 11.59
N HIS A 75 4.16 14.63 12.76
CA HIS A 75 3.77 14.00 14.03
C HIS A 75 2.43 13.25 13.99
N HIS A 76 1.49 13.69 13.14
CA HIS A 76 0.15 13.10 13.00
C HIS A 76 0.02 12.13 11.82
N PHE A 77 1.11 11.63 11.23
CA PHE A 77 1.04 10.70 10.11
C PHE A 77 0.48 9.34 10.52
N LEU A 78 -0.60 8.94 9.85
CA LEU A 78 -1.26 7.64 9.99
C LEU A 78 -1.36 6.97 8.61
N ILE A 79 -1.18 5.65 8.58
CA ILE A 79 -1.46 4.85 7.38
C ILE A 79 -2.99 4.70 7.27
N PRO A 80 -3.62 5.11 6.15
CA PRO A 80 -5.06 4.96 5.97
C PRO A 80 -5.49 3.49 5.95
N PHE A 81 -6.72 3.19 6.36
CA PHE A 81 -7.30 1.85 6.22
C PHE A 81 -7.58 1.51 4.74
N LEU A 82 -7.49 0.22 4.36
CA LEU A 82 -7.84 -0.29 3.02
C LEU A 82 -9.23 -0.90 3.00
#